data_AF-A0AAV4GUU8-F1
#
_entry.id   AF-A0AAV4GUU8-F1
#
_cell.length_a   1.000
_cell.length_b   1.000
_cell.length_c   1.000
_cell.angle_alpha   90.00
_cell.angle_beta   90.00
_cell.angle_gamma   90.00
#
_symmetry.space_group_name_H-M   'P 1'
#
loop_
_entity.id
_entity.type
_entity.pdbx_description
1 polymer ?
#
loop_
_entity_poly.entity_id
_entity_poly.type
_entity_poly.pdbx_seq_one_letter_code
_entity_poly.pdbx_strand_id
1 'polypeptide(L)'
;MLIDDKDPQCNEVRHCFEGLPTSSSAISAASLTVIEDIEGEHFNDSDCETLPELGGWGSEETVNDLQYGDQLTPDQRRQLEEIASSYFSIFSDRPGTMSTEEHRIELTSSTPVRQRPYPVPYAMKKMEDLEIIRKSSSPYSSPVVVVKKKDGSNRVCIDYRRLNKITTFDPQPMIPPADVFQGMEKDQYFSKLDLSKGYWQIPVRKEDIPKTAFVTMDCHYEFLRMLLE
;
A
#
# COMPACT_ATOMS: atom_id res chain seq x y z
N MET A 1 -15.24 -6.72 -49.63
CA MET A 1 -14.08 -7.62 -49.46
C MET A 1 -13.98 -7.89 -47.96
N LEU A 2 -14.78 -8.75 -47.34
CA LEU A 2 -15.09 -10.16 -47.65
C LEU A 2 -13.81 -10.97 -47.89
N ILE A 3 -13.31 -11.59 -46.82
CA ILE A 3 -12.81 -12.96 -46.81
C ILE A 3 -13.32 -13.58 -45.50
N ASP A 4 -14.42 -14.31 -45.62
CA ASP A 4 -14.76 -15.46 -44.80
C ASP A 4 -13.87 -16.61 -45.31
N ASP A 5 -13.23 -17.37 -44.42
CA ASP A 5 -13.01 -18.80 -44.65
C ASP A 5 -12.85 -19.50 -43.30
N LYS A 6 -13.81 -20.39 -43.05
CA LYS A 6 -13.84 -21.38 -41.98
C LYS A 6 -12.79 -22.45 -42.30
N ASP A 7 -12.10 -22.94 -41.29
CA ASP A 7 -11.74 -24.36 -41.26
C ASP A 7 -11.92 -24.96 -39.85
N PRO A 8 -12.45 -26.20 -39.72
CA PRO A 8 -13.01 -26.75 -38.50
C PRO A 8 -12.18 -27.91 -37.95
N GLN A 9 -11.30 -27.67 -36.99
CA GLN A 9 -10.71 -28.75 -36.18
C GLN A 9 -10.38 -28.26 -34.77
N CYS A 10 -11.32 -28.43 -33.84
CA CYS A 10 -11.03 -28.75 -32.44
C CYS A 10 -12.34 -29.05 -31.69
N ASN A 11 -12.96 -30.17 -32.03
CA ASN A 11 -14.01 -30.81 -31.23
C ASN A 11 -13.48 -32.19 -30.85
N GLU A 12 -12.73 -32.28 -29.75
CA GLU A 12 -12.55 -33.49 -28.94
C GLU A 12 -11.56 -33.23 -27.80
N VAL A 13 -12.01 -32.60 -26.70
CA VAL A 13 -11.67 -33.01 -25.32
C VAL A 13 -12.81 -32.51 -24.40
N ARG A 14 -14.03 -33.01 -24.64
CA ARG A 14 -15.11 -32.97 -23.65
C ARG A 14 -15.19 -34.35 -23.01
N HIS A 15 -14.41 -34.57 -21.95
CA HIS A 15 -14.77 -35.39 -20.80
C HIS A 15 -13.63 -35.37 -19.79
N CYS A 16 -13.99 -35.40 -18.51
CA CYS A 16 -13.13 -35.40 -17.32
C CYS A 16 -12.75 -34.02 -16.79
N PHE A 17 -13.73 -33.30 -16.23
CA PHE A 17 -13.58 -32.64 -14.92
C PHE A 17 -14.98 -32.35 -14.36
N GLU A 18 -15.72 -33.41 -14.05
CA GLU A 18 -16.87 -33.32 -13.14
C GLU A 18 -16.37 -33.62 -11.73
N GLY A 19 -16.62 -32.69 -10.82
CA GLY A 19 -16.42 -32.86 -9.38
C GLY A 19 -15.41 -31.90 -8.80
N LEU A 20 -15.90 -30.75 -8.32
CA LEU A 20 -15.61 -30.19 -6.99
C LEU A 20 -16.58 -29.00 -6.73
N PRO A 21 -16.99 -28.77 -5.47
CA PRO A 21 -18.33 -28.28 -5.15
C PRO A 21 -18.52 -26.78 -5.31
N THR A 22 -19.72 -26.43 -5.77
CA THR A 22 -20.32 -25.10 -5.74
C THR A 22 -20.59 -24.67 -4.29
N SER A 23 -19.87 -23.66 -3.80
CA SER A 23 -20.40 -22.73 -2.80
C SER A 23 -20.48 -21.34 -3.41
N SER A 24 -21.54 -21.13 -4.17
CA SER A 24 -22.04 -19.81 -4.50
C SER A 24 -22.57 -19.16 -3.22
N SER A 25 -21.83 -18.22 -2.65
CA SER A 25 -22.40 -17.14 -1.85
C SER A 25 -21.98 -15.81 -2.46
N ALA A 26 -22.72 -15.43 -3.50
CA ALA A 26 -22.93 -14.03 -3.78
C ALA A 26 -23.54 -13.37 -2.53
N ILE A 27 -22.79 -12.52 -1.85
CA ILE A 27 -23.36 -11.50 -0.95
C ILE A 27 -22.65 -10.19 -1.25
N SER A 28 -23.23 -9.45 -2.19
CA SER A 28 -23.23 -8.00 -2.15
C SER A 28 -23.73 -7.57 -0.77
N ALA A 29 -22.87 -6.96 0.04
CA ALA A 29 -23.28 -6.25 1.24
C ALA A 29 -22.71 -4.84 1.16
N ALA A 30 -23.48 -3.93 0.57
CA ALA A 30 -23.39 -2.52 0.91
C ALA A 30 -23.83 -2.38 2.37
N SER A 31 -22.87 -2.24 3.28
CA SER A 31 -23.17 -1.87 4.66
C SER A 31 -23.33 -0.36 4.72
N LEU A 32 -24.57 0.10 4.59
CA LEU A 32 -24.96 1.44 5.00
C LEU A 32 -25.05 1.42 6.54
N THR A 33 -24.04 1.92 7.24
CA THR A 33 -24.13 2.12 8.70
C THR A 33 -24.62 3.53 8.98
N VAL A 34 -25.78 3.57 9.65
CA VAL A 34 -26.38 4.76 10.26
C VAL A 34 -25.38 5.35 11.24
N ILE A 35 -25.08 6.64 11.09
CA ILE A 35 -24.34 7.41 12.08
C ILE A 35 -25.34 7.70 13.20
N GLU A 36 -25.17 7.07 14.36
CA GLU A 36 -25.87 7.52 15.57
C GLU A 36 -25.30 8.89 15.96
N ASP A 37 -26.20 9.86 16.10
CA ASP A 37 -25.90 11.21 16.56
C ASP A 37 -25.34 11.13 17.98
N ILE A 38 -24.04 11.36 18.13
CA ILE A 38 -23.45 11.66 19.43
C ILE A 38 -23.61 13.16 19.63
N GLU A 39 -24.68 13.53 20.35
CA GLU A 39 -24.88 14.89 20.83
C GLU A 39 -23.67 15.36 21.64
N GLY A 40 -23.31 16.62 21.43
CA GLY A 40 -22.02 17.20 21.80
C GLY A 40 -21.63 17.03 23.26
N GLU A 41 -20.45 16.46 23.47
CA GLU A 41 -19.67 16.64 24.69
C GLU A 41 -18.45 17.51 24.39
N HIS A 42 -18.20 18.47 25.29
CA HIS A 42 -17.03 19.35 25.25
C HIS A 42 -15.75 18.51 25.25
N PHE A 43 -14.94 18.67 24.19
CA PHE A 43 -13.59 18.15 24.10
C PHE A 43 -12.74 18.78 25.21
N ASN A 44 -12.36 17.98 26.20
CA ASN A 44 -11.38 18.36 27.22
C ASN A 44 -10.00 17.89 26.73
N ASP A 45 -8.97 18.75 26.84
CA ASP A 45 -7.60 18.49 26.35
C ASP A 45 -6.91 17.25 27.00
N SER A 46 -7.56 16.57 27.94
CA SER A 46 -7.05 15.40 28.65
C SER A 46 -7.34 14.04 28.00
N ASP A 47 -8.24 13.96 27.01
CA ASP A 47 -8.72 12.67 26.49
C ASP A 47 -7.89 12.15 25.30
N CYS A 48 -6.69 12.71 25.08
CA CYS A 48 -5.77 12.31 24.01
C CYS A 48 -5.11 10.92 24.21
N GLU A 49 -5.33 10.24 25.34
CA GLU A 49 -4.60 9.02 25.69
C GLU A 49 -5.20 7.70 25.17
N THR A 50 -6.37 7.70 24.52
CA THR A 50 -6.94 6.48 23.91
C THR A 50 -7.33 6.71 22.46
N LEU A 51 -6.39 7.22 21.68
CA LEU A 51 -6.50 7.24 20.23
C LEU A 51 -6.10 5.85 19.71
N PRO A 52 -6.93 5.22 18.85
CA PRO A 52 -6.66 3.85 18.42
C PRO A 52 -5.29 3.79 17.75
N GLU A 53 -4.49 2.76 18.00
CA GLU A 53 -3.18 2.66 17.36
C GLU A 53 -3.33 2.48 15.85
N LEU A 54 -2.40 3.08 15.09
CA LEU A 54 -2.30 2.81 13.66
C LEU A 54 -2.01 1.32 13.53
N GLY A 55 -2.90 0.58 12.86
CA GLY A 55 -2.68 -0.83 12.56
C GLY A 55 -1.60 -1.00 11.51
N GLY A 56 -0.58 -1.82 11.80
CA GLY A 56 0.49 -2.16 10.85
C GLY A 56 1.90 -1.69 11.22
N TRP A 57 2.12 -1.29 12.48
CA TRP A 57 3.44 -0.89 12.98
C TRP A 57 4.04 -1.89 13.99
N GLY A 58 3.49 -3.10 14.08
CA GLY A 58 3.77 -4.04 15.16
C GLY A 58 4.39 -5.38 14.75
N SER A 59 4.61 -5.64 13.46
CA SER A 59 5.33 -6.82 13.01
C SER A 59 6.79 -6.46 12.76
N GLU A 60 7.66 -6.72 13.73
CA GLU A 60 9.11 -6.63 13.53
C GLU A 60 9.55 -7.84 12.70
N GLU A 61 9.67 -7.65 11.39
CA GLU A 61 10.28 -8.66 10.50
C GLU A 61 11.79 -8.66 10.70
N THR A 62 12.36 -9.85 10.94
CA THR A 62 13.77 -10.06 11.20
C THR A 62 14.33 -11.17 10.32
N VAL A 63 15.66 -11.34 10.32
CA VAL A 63 16.33 -12.45 9.61
C VAL A 63 15.81 -13.82 10.03
N ASN A 64 15.26 -13.94 11.24
CA ASN A 64 14.70 -15.19 11.74
C ASN A 64 13.39 -15.59 11.06
N ASP A 65 12.74 -14.66 10.35
CA ASP A 65 11.48 -14.91 9.63
C ASP A 65 11.71 -15.43 8.20
N LEU A 66 12.97 -15.61 7.80
CA LEU A 66 13.33 -16.16 6.49
C LEU A 66 12.81 -17.60 6.33
N GLN A 67 12.04 -17.82 5.28
CA GLN A 67 11.51 -19.12 4.92
C GLN A 67 12.40 -19.79 3.86
N TYR A 68 12.83 -21.02 4.14
CA TYR A 68 13.63 -21.82 3.23
C TYR A 68 12.80 -22.97 2.67
N GLY A 69 12.97 -23.29 1.38
CA GLY A 69 12.30 -24.42 0.77
C GLY A 69 12.74 -25.76 1.35
N ASP A 70 11.80 -26.71 1.47
CA ASP A 70 12.04 -28.05 2.02
C ASP A 70 13.00 -28.91 1.18
N GLN A 71 13.23 -28.53 -0.08
CA GLN A 71 14.03 -29.30 -1.04
C GLN A 71 15.52 -28.93 -1.02
N LEU A 72 15.93 -27.99 -0.17
CA LEU A 72 17.33 -27.56 -0.06
C LEU A 72 18.15 -28.55 0.77
N THR A 73 19.37 -28.83 0.31
CA THR A 73 20.30 -29.65 1.10
C THR A 73 20.80 -28.88 2.32
N PRO A 74 21.29 -29.58 3.38
CA PRO A 74 21.83 -28.91 4.56
C PRO A 74 22.97 -27.94 4.23
N ASP A 75 23.82 -28.28 3.27
CA ASP A 75 24.93 -27.41 2.84
C ASP A 75 24.44 -26.15 2.13
N GLN A 76 23.41 -26.27 1.28
CA GLN A 76 22.79 -25.13 0.60
C GLN A 76 22.11 -24.20 1.58
N ARG A 77 21.41 -24.76 2.58
CA ARG A 77 20.79 -23.97 3.65
C ARG A 77 21.85 -23.19 4.42
N ARG A 78 22.96 -23.83 4.79
CA ARG A 78 24.07 -23.14 5.48
C ARG A 78 24.64 -21.98 4.67
N GLN A 79 24.84 -22.17 3.36
CA GLN A 79 25.30 -21.08 2.47
C GLN A 79 24.31 -19.91 2.43
N LEU A 80 23.00 -20.19 2.41
CA LEU A 80 21.98 -19.15 2.44
C LEU A 80 21.95 -18.41 3.79
N GLU A 81 22.10 -19.13 4.90
CA GLU A 81 22.20 -18.54 6.24
C GLU A 81 23.43 -17.64 6.38
N GLU A 82 24.57 -18.03 5.80
CA GLU A 82 25.78 -17.20 5.75
C GLU A 82 25.53 -15.89 4.97
N ILE A 83 24.84 -15.96 3.82
CA ILE A 83 24.46 -14.78 3.04
C ILE A 83 23.49 -13.91 3.84
N ALA A 84 22.43 -14.48 4.40
CA ALA A 84 21.45 -13.77 5.21
C ALA A 84 22.11 -13.05 6.40
N SER A 85 23.06 -13.72 7.05
CA SER A 85 23.84 -13.14 8.15
C SER A 85 24.74 -11.99 7.68
N SER A 86 25.34 -12.11 6.48
CA SER A 86 26.19 -11.05 5.92
C SER A 86 25.41 -9.77 5.59
N TYR A 87 24.13 -9.88 5.26
CA TYR A 87 23.23 -8.77 4.96
C TYR A 87 22.22 -8.50 6.07
N PHE A 88 22.48 -8.91 7.32
CA PHE A 88 21.54 -8.75 8.44
C PHE A 88 20.95 -7.32 8.55
N SER A 89 21.73 -6.30 8.21
CA SER A 89 21.32 -4.89 8.28
C SER A 89 20.19 -4.50 7.33
N ILE A 90 19.93 -5.24 6.24
CA ILE A 90 18.86 -4.92 5.28
C ILE A 90 17.50 -5.42 5.76
N PHE A 91 17.47 -6.42 6.65
CA PHE A 91 16.27 -7.01 7.21
C PHE A 91 15.84 -6.20 8.44
N SER A 92 15.23 -5.04 8.19
CA SER A 92 14.74 -4.14 9.23
C SER A 92 13.32 -3.69 8.93
N ASP A 93 12.48 -3.61 9.98
CA ASP A 93 11.14 -3.02 9.89
C ASP A 93 11.17 -1.49 9.68
N ARG A 94 12.32 -0.84 9.90
CA ARG A 94 12.50 0.59 9.62
C ARG A 94 12.73 0.79 8.12
N PRO A 95 11.86 1.54 7.43
CA PRO A 95 12.03 1.79 6.01
C PRO A 95 13.34 2.57 5.78
N GLY A 96 14.19 2.03 4.90
CA GLY A 96 15.32 2.75 4.36
C GLY A 96 14.90 4.01 3.59
N THR A 97 15.86 4.71 2.99
CA THR A 97 15.58 5.80 2.06
C THR A 97 16.34 5.56 0.78
N MET A 98 15.62 5.51 -0.33
CA MET A 98 16.19 5.42 -1.66
C MET A 98 16.83 6.75 -2.02
N SER A 99 18.08 6.72 -2.51
CA SER A 99 18.83 7.91 -2.91
C SER A 99 18.79 8.19 -4.41
N THR A 100 18.34 7.23 -5.22
CA THR A 100 18.48 7.27 -6.68
C THR A 100 17.38 8.07 -7.37
N GLU A 101 16.14 7.93 -6.91
CA GLU A 101 14.97 8.50 -7.58
C GLU A 101 14.02 9.14 -6.57
N GLU A 102 13.26 10.13 -7.02
CA GLU A 102 12.25 10.83 -6.24
C GLU A 102 10.88 10.69 -6.92
N HIS A 103 9.83 10.52 -6.12
CA HIS A 103 8.46 10.50 -6.62
C HIS A 103 8.04 11.91 -7.07
N ARG A 104 7.59 12.01 -8.33
CA ARG A 104 7.11 13.25 -8.95
C ARG A 104 5.59 13.18 -9.10
N ILE A 105 4.92 14.29 -8.79
CA ILE A 105 3.47 14.40 -8.88
C ILE A 105 3.14 15.45 -9.94
N GLU A 106 3.04 15.03 -11.19
CA GLU A 106 2.68 15.94 -12.28
C GLU A 106 1.18 16.20 -12.27
N LEU A 107 0.78 17.47 -12.32
CA LEU A 107 -0.63 17.87 -12.30
C LEU A 107 -0.99 18.52 -13.64
N THR A 108 -2.18 18.18 -14.14
CA THR A 108 -2.81 18.79 -15.32
C THR A 108 -3.34 20.20 -15.05
N SER A 109 -3.51 20.58 -13.78
CA SER A 109 -4.01 21.88 -13.33
C SER A 109 -3.14 22.44 -12.21
N SER A 110 -2.89 23.75 -12.25
CA SER A 110 -2.17 24.48 -11.20
C SER A 110 -3.06 24.91 -10.03
N THR A 111 -4.37 24.68 -10.11
CA THR A 111 -5.32 25.07 -9.06
C THR A 111 -5.23 24.11 -7.87
N PRO A 112 -4.90 24.59 -6.65
CA PRO A 112 -4.76 23.73 -5.49
C PRO A 112 -6.08 23.06 -5.10
N VAL A 113 -6.01 21.76 -4.79
CA VAL A 113 -7.15 21.00 -4.25
C VAL A 113 -7.29 21.32 -2.77
N ARG A 114 -8.45 21.83 -2.36
CA ARG A 114 -8.77 22.12 -0.96
C ARG A 114 -10.04 21.40 -0.54
N GLN A 115 -9.93 20.60 0.51
CA GLN A 115 -11.02 19.85 1.12
C GLN A 115 -11.06 20.12 2.62
N ARG A 116 -12.25 20.03 3.22
CA ARG A 116 -12.42 20.20 4.66
C ARG A 116 -12.06 18.89 5.37
N PRO A 117 -11.44 18.95 6.57
CA PRO A 117 -11.19 17.75 7.37
C PRO A 117 -12.50 17.04 7.71
N TYR A 118 -12.45 15.72 7.79
CA TYR A 118 -13.52 14.92 8.37
C TYR A 118 -13.29 14.79 9.89
N PRO A 119 -14.36 14.70 10.71
CA PRO A 119 -14.21 14.50 12.15
C PRO A 119 -13.65 13.11 12.41
N VAL A 120 -12.36 13.04 12.76
CA VAL A 120 -11.67 11.81 13.14
C VAL A 120 -10.92 12.04 14.45
N PRO A 121 -11.21 11.28 15.52
CA PRO A 121 -10.46 11.36 16.77
C PRO A 121 -9.15 10.58 16.60
N TYR A 122 -8.15 11.21 15.97
CA TYR A 122 -6.86 10.55 15.69
C TYR A 122 -5.67 11.51 15.75
N ALA A 123 -4.61 11.13 16.48
CA ALA A 123 -3.38 11.91 16.59
C ALA A 123 -2.29 11.35 15.67
N MET A 124 -1.66 12.24 14.90
CA MET A 124 -0.63 11.89 13.91
C MET A 124 0.80 11.83 14.46
N LYS A 125 0.96 11.89 15.80
CA LYS A 125 2.26 12.03 16.49
C LYS A 125 3.28 10.94 16.11
N LYS A 126 2.83 9.68 16.02
CA LYS A 126 3.71 8.54 15.66
C LYS A 126 4.31 8.66 14.25
N MET A 127 3.60 9.28 13.30
CA MET A 127 4.13 9.50 11.94
C MET A 127 5.12 10.67 11.90
N GLU A 128 4.95 11.66 12.77
CA GLU A 128 5.85 12.80 12.93
C GLU A 128 7.19 12.33 13.53
N ASP A 129 7.15 11.47 14.56
CA ASP A 129 8.33 10.88 15.20
C ASP A 129 9.19 10.03 14.24
N LEU A 130 8.57 9.50 13.18
CA LEU A 130 9.23 8.67 12.17
C LEU A 130 9.66 9.45 10.93
N GLU A 131 9.56 10.79 10.98
CA GLU A 131 9.92 11.72 9.89
C GLU A 131 9.23 11.38 8.55
N ILE A 132 8.05 10.76 8.61
CA ILE A 132 7.23 10.45 7.43
C ILE A 132 6.39 11.67 7.05
N ILE A 133 5.91 12.41 8.06
CA ILE A 133 5.15 13.64 7.90
C ILE A 133 5.82 14.81 8.63
N ARG A 134 5.51 16.02 8.18
CA ARG A 134 5.82 17.27 8.92
C ARG A 134 4.65 18.23 8.84
N LYS A 135 4.62 19.24 9.71
CA LYS A 135 3.64 20.33 9.65
C LYS A 135 3.76 21.08 8.32
N SER A 136 2.62 21.39 7.71
CA SER A 136 2.52 22.02 6.39
C SER A 136 1.79 23.35 6.44
N SER A 137 2.22 24.28 5.59
CA SER A 137 1.50 25.51 5.24
C SER A 137 1.05 25.51 3.77
N SER A 138 0.96 24.31 3.16
CA SER A 138 0.63 24.13 1.75
C SER A 138 -0.73 24.70 1.36
N PRO A 139 -0.89 25.18 0.11
CA PRO A 139 -2.19 25.54 -0.43
C PRO A 139 -3.09 24.33 -0.75
N TYR A 140 -2.54 23.11 -0.82
CA TYR A 140 -3.30 21.87 -0.99
C TYR A 140 -3.79 21.36 0.36
N SER A 141 -4.92 20.66 0.36
CA SER A 141 -5.50 20.10 1.57
C SER A 141 -6.41 18.94 1.22
N SER A 142 -5.99 17.73 1.57
CA SER A 142 -6.78 16.50 1.45
C SER A 142 -7.18 15.98 2.83
N PRO A 143 -8.40 15.48 3.06
CA PRO A 143 -8.85 15.10 4.38
C PRO A 143 -8.41 13.69 4.75
N VAL A 144 -8.23 13.44 6.04
CA VAL A 144 -7.95 12.10 6.58
C VAL A 144 -9.23 11.28 6.70
N VAL A 145 -9.16 10.00 6.31
CA VAL A 145 -10.20 8.99 6.45
C VAL A 145 -9.64 7.80 7.22
N VAL A 146 -10.41 7.26 8.16
CA VAL A 146 -10.04 6.05 8.90
C VAL A 146 -10.81 4.86 8.33
N VAL A 147 -10.08 3.81 7.96
CA VAL A 147 -10.64 2.56 7.43
C VAL A 147 -10.31 1.43 8.39
N LYS A 148 -11.32 0.67 8.82
CA LYS A 148 -11.10 -0.55 9.61
C LYS A 148 -10.57 -1.66 8.71
N LYS A 149 -9.45 -2.26 9.10
CA LYS A 149 -8.93 -3.49 8.50
C LYS A 149 -9.76 -4.69 8.95
N LYS A 150 -9.62 -5.80 8.23
CA LYS A 150 -10.26 -7.09 8.58
C LYS A 150 -9.79 -7.65 9.93
N ASP A 151 -8.58 -7.30 10.36
CA ASP A 151 -8.01 -7.68 11.65
C ASP A 151 -8.54 -6.82 12.83
N GLY A 152 -9.44 -5.86 12.57
CA GLY A 152 -10.00 -4.95 13.57
C GLY A 152 -9.16 -3.70 13.83
N SER A 153 -7.95 -3.60 13.29
CA SER A 153 -7.09 -2.43 13.42
C SER A 153 -7.51 -1.28 12.48
N ASN A 154 -7.12 -0.06 12.81
CA ASN A 154 -7.45 1.13 12.01
C ASN A 154 -6.31 1.49 11.05
N ARG A 155 -6.63 1.72 9.78
CA ARG A 155 -5.73 2.30 8.77
C ARG A 155 -6.11 3.76 8.57
N VAL A 156 -5.14 4.65 8.77
CA VAL A 156 -5.27 6.05 8.37
C VAL A 156 -4.97 6.13 6.87
N CYS A 157 -5.95 6.61 6.11
CA CYS A 157 -5.88 6.86 4.68
C CYS A 157 -6.10 8.35 4.43
N ILE A 158 -5.54 8.88 3.34
CA ILE A 158 -5.80 10.25 2.91
C ILE A 158 -6.66 10.20 1.66
N ASP A 159 -7.74 10.99 1.64
CA ASP A 159 -8.63 11.03 0.48
C ASP A 159 -8.05 11.91 -0.64
N TYR A 160 -7.11 11.36 -1.40
CA TYR A 160 -6.52 12.01 -2.57
C TYR A 160 -7.38 11.90 -3.83
N ARG A 161 -8.63 11.41 -3.77
CA ARG A 161 -9.45 11.20 -4.98
C ARG A 161 -9.63 12.47 -5.82
N ARG A 162 -9.63 13.66 -5.21
CA ARG A 162 -9.68 14.93 -5.94
C ARG A 162 -8.34 15.32 -6.55
N LEU A 163 -7.24 15.05 -5.84
CA LEU A 163 -5.88 15.27 -6.34
C LEU A 163 -5.60 14.33 -7.52
N ASN A 164 -5.89 13.04 -7.37
CA ASN A 164 -5.64 12.02 -8.39
C ASN A 164 -6.40 12.27 -9.70
N LYS A 165 -7.55 12.95 -9.65
CA LYS A 165 -8.30 13.36 -10.86
C LYS A 165 -7.56 14.41 -11.70
N ILE A 166 -6.70 15.21 -11.08
CA ILE A 166 -5.90 16.22 -11.77
C ILE A 166 -4.45 15.79 -11.94
N THR A 167 -4.02 14.66 -11.38
CA THR A 167 -2.70 14.08 -11.60
C THR A 167 -2.59 13.50 -13.01
N THR A 168 -1.49 13.78 -13.69
CA THR A 168 -1.17 13.18 -14.99
C THR A 168 -0.92 11.68 -14.80
N PHE A 169 -1.58 10.86 -15.61
CA PHE A 169 -1.36 9.41 -15.58
C PHE A 169 0.03 9.07 -16.14
N ASP A 170 0.82 8.33 -15.37
CA ASP A 170 2.14 7.83 -15.76
C ASP A 170 2.05 6.33 -16.11
N PRO A 171 1.99 5.96 -17.40
CA PRO A 171 1.86 4.57 -17.83
C PRO A 171 3.20 3.84 -17.76
N GLN A 172 3.56 3.33 -16.59
CA GLN A 172 4.67 2.38 -16.49
C GLN A 172 4.21 0.98 -16.96
N PRO A 173 4.92 0.32 -17.89
CA PRO A 173 4.54 -1.00 -18.36
C PRO A 173 4.63 -2.03 -17.23
N MET A 174 3.50 -2.64 -16.91
CA MET A 174 3.44 -3.80 -16.01
C MET A 174 3.55 -5.06 -16.86
N ILE A 175 4.57 -5.87 -16.58
CA ILE A 175 4.76 -7.15 -17.26
C ILE A 175 3.70 -8.13 -16.73
N PRO A 176 2.95 -8.83 -17.60
CA PRO A 176 2.01 -9.87 -17.17
C PRO A 176 2.73 -10.96 -16.36
N PRO A 177 2.12 -11.48 -15.28
CA PRO A 177 2.76 -12.53 -14.49
C PRO A 177 3.18 -13.75 -15.30
N ALA A 178 2.38 -14.16 -16.29
CA ALA A 178 2.69 -15.30 -17.17
C ALA A 178 4.02 -15.13 -17.92
N ASP A 179 4.31 -13.92 -18.41
CA ASP A 179 5.53 -13.62 -19.16
C ASP A 179 6.75 -13.63 -18.24
N VAL A 180 6.59 -13.17 -17.00
CA VAL A 180 7.65 -13.26 -15.97
C VAL A 180 7.98 -14.73 -15.69
N PHE A 181 6.97 -15.59 -15.51
CA PHE A 181 7.17 -17.01 -15.25
C PHE A 181 7.77 -17.77 -16.44
N GLN A 182 7.43 -17.40 -17.67
CA GLN A 182 8.04 -18.00 -18.86
C GLN A 182 9.55 -17.72 -18.93
N GLY A 183 9.99 -16.53 -18.51
CA GLY A 183 11.41 -16.19 -18.42
C GLY A 183 12.18 -17.04 -17.40
N MET A 184 11.48 -17.63 -16.44
CA MET A 184 12.02 -18.35 -15.28
C MET A 184 11.99 -19.89 -15.46
N GLU A 185 11.51 -20.40 -16.60
CA GLU A 185 11.26 -21.84 -16.82
C GLU A 185 12.50 -22.73 -16.63
N LYS A 186 13.70 -22.20 -16.89
CA LYS A 186 14.97 -22.95 -16.82
C LYS A 186 15.72 -22.78 -15.49
N ASP A 187 15.22 -21.94 -14.60
CA ASP A 187 15.88 -21.64 -13.33
C ASP A 187 15.60 -22.74 -12.31
N GLN A 188 16.63 -23.09 -11.53
CA GLN A 188 16.55 -24.15 -10.53
C GLN A 188 16.28 -23.62 -9.12
N TYR A 189 16.54 -22.33 -8.88
CA TYR A 189 16.41 -21.69 -7.58
C TYR A 189 15.65 -20.38 -7.72
N PHE A 190 14.67 -20.18 -6.86
CA PHE A 190 13.88 -18.97 -6.79
C PHE A 190 14.00 -18.35 -5.40
N SER A 191 14.24 -17.05 -5.37
CA SER A 191 14.14 -16.25 -4.15
C SER A 191 13.04 -15.21 -4.33
N LYS A 192 12.27 -15.00 -3.27
CA LYS A 192 11.27 -13.95 -3.20
C LYS A 192 11.75 -12.93 -2.17
N LEU A 193 11.88 -11.68 -2.61
CA LEU A 193 12.21 -10.56 -1.74
C LEU A 193 11.03 -9.59 -1.78
N ASP A 194 10.52 -9.24 -0.61
CA ASP A 194 9.52 -8.19 -0.45
C ASP A 194 10.14 -7.01 0.31
N LEU A 195 9.81 -5.79 -0.09
CA LEU A 195 10.36 -4.59 0.52
C LEU A 195 9.47 -4.14 1.67
N SER A 196 9.98 -4.22 2.90
CA SER A 196 9.27 -3.73 4.08
C SER A 196 8.95 -2.25 3.92
N LYS A 197 7.65 -1.92 3.91
CA LYS A 197 7.13 -0.56 3.70
C LYS A 197 7.75 0.14 2.47
N GLY A 198 7.88 -0.57 1.35
CA GLY A 198 8.60 -0.11 0.15
C GLY A 198 8.24 1.32 -0.32
N TYR A 199 6.96 1.71 -0.25
CA TYR A 199 6.52 3.08 -0.59
C TYR A 199 7.21 4.16 0.26
N TRP A 200 7.36 3.94 1.56
CA TRP A 200 8.01 4.90 2.46
C TRP A 200 9.52 5.00 2.24
N GLN A 201 10.11 4.15 1.41
CA GLN A 201 11.51 4.27 1.03
C GLN A 201 11.71 5.28 -0.10
N ILE A 202 10.67 5.62 -0.86
CA ILE A 202 10.75 6.54 -1.99
C ILE A 202 10.53 7.98 -1.48
N PRO A 203 11.52 8.88 -1.57
CA PRO A 203 11.34 10.28 -1.21
C PRO A 203 10.41 10.98 -2.21
N VAL A 204 9.59 11.92 -1.72
CA VAL A 204 8.83 12.82 -2.60
C VAL A 204 9.71 13.97 -3.01
N ARG A 205 9.67 14.32 -4.30
CA ARG A 205 10.39 15.46 -4.83
C ARG A 205 10.02 16.74 -4.07
N LYS A 206 11.02 17.56 -3.70
CA LYS A 206 10.82 18.72 -2.80
C LYS A 206 9.75 19.69 -3.28
N GLU A 207 9.65 19.92 -4.59
CA GLU A 207 8.65 20.81 -5.19
C GLU A 207 7.22 20.24 -5.15
N ASP A 208 7.10 18.91 -5.01
CA ASP A 208 5.83 18.19 -5.01
C ASP A 208 5.33 17.84 -3.61
N ILE A 209 6.17 17.95 -2.58
CA ILE A 209 5.79 17.76 -1.16
C ILE A 209 4.51 18.54 -0.81
N PRO A 210 4.33 19.83 -1.18
CA PRO A 210 3.11 20.56 -0.85
C PRO A 210 1.84 19.89 -1.41
N LYS A 211 1.92 19.15 -2.53
CA LYS A 211 0.76 18.48 -3.14
C LYS A 211 0.25 17.32 -2.29
N THR A 212 1.12 16.72 -1.47
CA THR A 212 0.76 15.64 -0.53
C THR A 212 0.14 16.17 0.76
N ALA A 213 -0.09 17.47 0.89
CA ALA A 213 -0.62 18.04 2.12
C ALA A 213 -2.03 17.53 2.45
N PHE A 214 -2.22 17.24 3.75
CA PHE A 214 -3.45 16.72 4.30
C PHE A 214 -3.80 17.39 5.62
N VAL A 215 -5.09 17.42 5.92
CA VAL A 215 -5.65 18.16 7.05
C VAL A 215 -6.36 17.23 8.02
N THR A 216 -6.04 17.38 9.31
CA THR A 216 -6.79 16.83 10.44
C THR A 216 -7.61 17.95 11.08
N MET A 217 -8.40 17.64 12.11
CA MET A 217 -9.16 18.67 12.83
C MET A 217 -8.25 19.72 13.49
N ASP A 218 -7.07 19.29 13.95
CA ASP A 218 -6.21 20.13 14.79
C ASP A 218 -5.02 20.72 14.03
N CYS A 219 -4.62 20.14 12.90
CA CYS A 219 -3.40 20.55 12.23
C CYS A 219 -3.38 20.22 10.72
N HIS A 220 -2.38 20.78 10.05
CA HIS A 220 -2.10 20.58 8.64
C HIS A 220 -0.70 19.97 8.48
N TYR A 221 -0.59 18.90 7.71
CA TYR A 221 0.63 18.12 7.54
C TYR A 221 0.90 17.84 6.07
N GLU A 222 2.13 17.44 5.75
CA GLU A 222 2.54 16.99 4.41
C GLU A 222 3.51 15.81 4.53
N PHE A 223 3.53 14.95 3.52
CA PHE A 223 4.40 13.78 3.47
C PHE A 223 5.74 14.09 2.81
N LEU A 224 6.81 13.57 3.41
CA LEU A 224 8.17 13.63 2.85
C LEU A 224 8.51 12.41 1.99
N ARG A 225 7.76 11.32 2.16
CA ARG A 225 7.94 10.02 1.50
C ARG A 225 6.64 9.62 0.80
N MET A 226 6.74 8.76 -0.21
CA MET A 226 5.59 8.33 -0.99
C MET A 226 4.57 7.58 -0.10
N LEU A 227 3.28 7.83 -0.33
CA LEU A 227 2.19 7.26 0.45
C LEU A 227 1.43 6.20 -0.36
N LEU A 228 0.86 5.22 0.33
CA LEU A 228 -0.03 4.22 -0.26
C LEU A 228 -1.47 4.73 -0.25
N GLU A 229 -2.08 4.84 -1.43
CA GLU A 229 -3.51 5.12 -1.63
C GLU A 229 -4.43 4.12 -0.90
#